data_AF-A0A3M1H907-F1
#
_entry.id   AF-A0A3M1H907-F1
#
_cell.length_a   1.000
_cell.length_b   1.000
_cell.length_c   1.000
_cell.angle_alpha   90.00
_cell.angle_beta   90.00
_cell.angle_gamma   90.00
#
_symmetry.space_group_name_H-M   'P 1'
#
loop_
_entity.id
_entity.type
_entity.pdbx_description
1 polymer ?
#
loop_
_entity_poly.entity_id
_entity_poly.type
_entity_poly.pdbx_seq_one_letter_code
_entity_poly.pdbx_strand_id
1 'polypeptide(L)'
;MLCGLVSSFLFFSSFFSPMLIKKHQLSSIMVAKHIYVFPGTFDPFTRGHLYVAEVGSRICDELIIAIGSNSTKKTSLFTLDERLEMIQKSVEHLPNVVADHYENEFLVDYALRKNACAILRGRRRSENPKDIKYEGTLAGMNRLMEPELPTIYVDTEGDLSKIEASWVRSFVTTRNWSQRIVAHVPPAVRDIMLRRFSDH
;
A
#
# COMPACT_ATOMS: atom_id res chain seq x y z
N MET A 1 67.64 43.41 33.71
CA MET A 1 66.28 43.27 34.29
C MET A 1 65.30 43.16 33.14
N LEU A 2 64.55 42.04 33.11
CA LEU A 2 63.20 41.79 32.53
C LEU A 2 62.81 42.49 31.20
N CYS A 3 62.14 41.90 30.22
CA CYS A 3 61.48 40.62 29.97
C CYS A 3 60.96 40.78 28.52
N GLY A 4 61.15 39.83 27.61
CA GLY A 4 60.03 38.97 27.22
C GLY A 4 60.06 38.71 25.71
N LEU A 5 60.07 37.42 25.37
CA LEU A 5 59.86 36.85 24.03
C LEU A 5 58.49 37.25 23.47
N VAL A 6 58.27 37.21 22.13
CA VAL A 6 57.45 36.17 21.44
C VAL A 6 57.65 36.24 19.91
N SER A 7 58.12 35.12 19.35
CA SER A 7 57.84 34.45 18.06
C SER A 7 57.49 35.21 16.77
N SER A 8 58.37 35.00 15.78
CA SER A 8 58.13 34.63 14.36
C SER A 8 56.69 34.40 13.90
N PHE A 9 56.34 34.87 12.70
CA PHE A 9 55.73 34.04 11.64
C PHE A 9 55.83 34.72 10.26
N LEU A 10 56.49 34.03 9.32
CA LEU A 10 56.61 34.37 7.90
C LEU A 10 55.23 34.28 7.23
N PHE A 11 54.79 35.36 6.59
CA PHE A 11 53.62 35.36 5.71
C PHE A 11 53.99 34.69 4.38
N PHE A 12 53.66 33.40 4.24
CA PHE A 12 53.58 32.74 2.94
C PHE A 12 52.23 33.10 2.32
N SER A 13 52.24 33.90 1.25
CA SER A 13 51.08 34.19 0.43
C SER A 13 50.67 32.93 -0.34
N SER A 14 49.67 32.19 0.14
CA SER A 14 49.01 31.17 -0.66
C SER A 14 47.88 31.81 -1.47
N PHE A 15 48.00 31.66 -2.79
CA PHE A 15 46.95 31.86 -3.76
C PHE A 15 45.71 31.02 -3.38
N PHE A 16 44.71 31.65 -2.75
CA PHE A 16 43.37 31.08 -2.65
C PHE A 16 42.52 31.73 -3.75
N SER A 17 42.53 31.12 -4.95
CA SER A 17 41.47 31.40 -5.92
C SER A 17 40.14 30.89 -5.33
N PRO A 18 39.10 31.73 -5.18
CA PRO A 18 37.78 31.21 -4.90
C PRO A 18 37.32 30.45 -6.14
N MET A 19 37.35 29.12 -6.06
CA MET A 19 36.74 28.24 -7.05
C MET A 19 35.25 28.58 -7.08
N LEU A 20 34.82 29.36 -8.08
CA LEU A 20 33.41 29.57 -8.39
C LEU A 20 32.79 28.21 -8.67
N ILE A 21 32.11 27.64 -7.68
CA ILE A 21 31.16 26.55 -7.88
C ILE A 21 30.09 27.12 -8.80
N LYS A 22 30.11 26.69 -10.06
CA LYS A 22 29.11 27.06 -11.07
C LYS A 22 27.71 26.76 -10.49
N LYS A 23 26.93 27.80 -10.22
CA LYS A 23 25.51 27.75 -9.81
C LYS A 23 24.56 27.08 -10.83
N HIS A 24 25.08 26.38 -11.84
CA HIS A 24 24.33 25.87 -13.00
C HIS A 24 24.31 24.34 -13.13
N GLN A 25 24.58 23.59 -12.07
CA GLN A 25 24.49 22.12 -12.10
C GLN A 25 23.74 21.54 -10.89
N LEU A 26 22.59 22.15 -10.57
CA LEU A 26 21.59 21.60 -9.64
C LEU A 26 20.23 21.42 -10.37
N SER A 27 20.28 21.08 -11.66
CA SER A 27 19.08 20.69 -12.41
C SER A 27 18.79 19.21 -12.13
N SER A 28 17.77 19.01 -11.29
CA SER A 28 17.04 17.75 -11.06
C SER A 28 17.77 16.68 -10.26
N ILE A 29 17.75 16.80 -8.93
CA ILE A 29 17.70 15.61 -8.08
C ILE A 29 16.36 14.93 -8.42
N MET A 30 16.39 13.85 -9.21
CA MET A 30 15.23 12.98 -9.34
C MET A 30 15.02 12.32 -7.97
N VAL A 31 14.01 12.80 -7.23
CA VAL A 31 13.55 12.08 -6.05
C VAL A 31 12.76 10.88 -6.56
N ALA A 32 13.26 9.67 -6.28
CA ALA A 32 12.55 8.46 -6.63
C ALA A 32 11.20 8.45 -5.90
N LYS A 33 10.10 8.24 -6.64
CA LYS A 33 8.77 8.14 -6.05
C LYS A 33 8.68 6.89 -5.16
N HIS A 34 8.09 7.03 -4.00
CA HIS A 34 7.70 5.91 -3.15
C HIS A 34 6.39 5.31 -3.68
N ILE A 35 6.51 4.24 -4.46
CA ILE A 35 5.37 3.50 -5.01
C ILE A 35 5.13 2.25 -4.16
N TYR A 36 3.93 2.11 -3.60
CA TYR A 36 3.53 0.93 -2.81
C TYR A 36 2.50 0.10 -3.55
N VAL A 37 2.57 -1.22 -3.43
CA VAL A 37 1.55 -2.15 -3.93
C VAL A 37 0.75 -2.69 -2.76
N PHE A 38 -0.57 -2.51 -2.77
CA PHE A 38 -1.51 -3.13 -1.83
C PHE A 38 -2.28 -4.27 -2.51
N PRO A 39 -1.82 -5.51 -2.39
CA PRO A 39 -2.39 -6.63 -3.11
C PRO A 39 -3.51 -7.33 -2.33
N GLY A 40 -4.48 -7.88 -3.04
CA GLY A 40 -5.58 -8.64 -2.46
C GLY A 40 -6.49 -9.26 -3.50
N THR A 41 -7.40 -10.12 -3.08
CA THR A 41 -8.47 -10.61 -3.98
C THR A 41 -9.64 -9.64 -4.05
N PHE A 42 -9.85 -8.83 -3.01
CA PHE A 42 -10.89 -7.79 -2.92
C PHE A 42 -12.28 -8.26 -3.39
N ASP A 43 -12.72 -9.41 -2.88
CA ASP A 43 -13.97 -10.08 -3.26
C ASP A 43 -14.97 -10.15 -2.08
N PRO A 44 -15.66 -9.04 -1.73
CA PRO A 44 -15.54 -7.69 -2.29
C PRO A 44 -14.49 -6.81 -1.56
N PHE A 45 -14.27 -5.60 -2.06
CA PHE A 45 -13.58 -4.53 -1.33
C PHE A 45 -14.41 -4.14 -0.08
N THR A 46 -13.76 -3.87 1.05
CA THR A 46 -14.44 -3.67 2.36
C THR A 46 -13.96 -2.37 3.00
N ARG A 47 -14.62 -1.93 4.07
CA ARG A 47 -14.17 -0.76 4.84
C ARG A 47 -12.80 -0.98 5.50
N GLY A 48 -12.47 -2.22 5.85
CA GLY A 48 -11.13 -2.58 6.31
C GLY A 48 -10.07 -2.34 5.23
N HIS A 49 -10.35 -2.74 3.99
CA HIS A 49 -9.45 -2.45 2.87
C HIS A 49 -9.35 -0.95 2.57
N LEU A 50 -10.47 -0.23 2.60
CA LEU A 50 -10.48 1.23 2.41
C LEU A 50 -9.62 1.94 3.45
N TYR A 51 -9.74 1.57 4.72
CA TYR A 51 -8.89 2.14 5.78
C TYR A 51 -7.40 1.93 5.51
N VAL A 52 -6.99 0.73 5.08
CA VAL A 52 -5.59 0.45 4.72
C VAL A 52 -5.15 1.29 3.53
N ALA A 53 -6.00 1.46 2.53
CA ALA A 53 -5.73 2.31 1.38
C ALA A 53 -5.57 3.79 1.78
N GLU A 54 -6.41 4.30 2.67
CA GLU A 54 -6.31 5.66 3.21
C GLU A 54 -5.04 5.88 4.04
N VAL A 55 -4.61 4.88 4.80
CA VAL A 55 -3.32 4.94 5.51
C VAL A 55 -2.17 4.92 4.52
N GLY A 56 -2.19 3.99 3.56
CA GLY A 56 -1.19 3.85 2.50
C GLY A 56 -1.02 5.13 1.70
N SER A 57 -2.13 5.77 1.30
CA SER A 57 -2.11 6.99 0.50
C SER A 57 -1.44 8.17 1.20
N ARG A 58 -1.31 8.16 2.54
CA ARG A 58 -0.62 9.21 3.31
C ARG A 58 0.89 8.98 3.46
N ILE A 59 1.37 7.78 3.17
CA ILE A 59 2.76 7.36 3.44
C ILE A 59 3.54 7.01 2.17
N CYS A 60 2.94 7.17 0.99
CA CYS A 60 3.57 6.93 -0.30
C CYS A 60 3.15 7.99 -1.33
N ASP A 61 3.94 8.13 -2.38
CA ASP A 61 3.62 9.03 -3.50
C ASP A 61 2.55 8.43 -4.40
N GLU A 62 2.50 7.10 -4.51
CA GLU A 62 1.52 6.36 -5.31
C GLU A 62 1.21 5.01 -4.67
N LEU A 63 -0.08 4.70 -4.51
CA LEU A 63 -0.56 3.42 -4.01
C LEU A 63 -1.31 2.67 -5.12
N ILE A 64 -0.82 1.50 -5.46
CA ILE A 64 -1.45 0.60 -6.42
C ILE A 64 -2.19 -0.50 -5.67
N ILE A 65 -3.53 -0.45 -5.66
CA ILE A 65 -4.36 -1.53 -5.14
C ILE A 65 -4.45 -2.59 -6.23
N ALA A 66 -3.75 -3.71 -6.03
CA ALA A 66 -3.53 -4.72 -7.06
C ALA A 66 -4.38 -5.99 -6.82
N ILE A 67 -5.31 -6.28 -7.74
CA ILE A 67 -6.05 -7.53 -7.73
C ILE A 67 -5.17 -8.64 -8.32
N GLY A 68 -4.81 -9.62 -7.49
CA GLY A 68 -4.15 -10.83 -7.97
C GLY A 68 -5.16 -11.93 -8.32
N SER A 69 -5.10 -12.47 -9.54
CA SER A 69 -5.82 -13.70 -9.90
C SER A 69 -4.91 -14.92 -9.75
N ASN A 70 -5.00 -15.62 -8.61
CA ASN A 70 -4.42 -16.95 -8.48
C ASN A 70 -5.41 -17.98 -9.05
N SER A 71 -5.00 -18.69 -10.10
CA SER A 71 -5.78 -19.72 -10.81
C SER A 71 -6.29 -20.87 -9.93
N THR A 72 -5.81 -20.97 -8.68
CA THR A 72 -6.12 -22.04 -7.73
C THR A 72 -7.22 -21.70 -6.71
N LYS A 73 -7.64 -20.43 -6.58
CA LYS A 73 -8.71 -20.06 -5.63
C LYS A 73 -10.10 -20.28 -6.24
N LYS A 74 -10.96 -20.96 -5.46
CA LYS A 74 -12.41 -21.12 -5.68
C LYS A 74 -13.03 -19.83 -6.22
N THR A 75 -13.91 -20.00 -7.20
CA THR A 75 -14.73 -18.99 -7.89
C THR A 75 -14.93 -17.72 -7.08
N SER A 76 -14.41 -16.60 -7.58
CA SER A 76 -14.69 -15.28 -6.99
C SER A 76 -16.18 -14.97 -7.15
N LEU A 77 -16.79 -14.34 -6.14
CA LEU A 77 -18.19 -13.94 -6.25
C LEU A 77 -18.33 -12.85 -7.32
N PHE A 78 -17.43 -11.87 -7.31
CA PHE A 78 -17.37 -10.79 -8.28
C PHE A 78 -16.32 -11.05 -9.36
N THR A 79 -16.65 -10.61 -10.58
CA THR A 79 -15.73 -10.57 -11.73
C THR A 79 -14.55 -9.64 -11.45
N LEU A 80 -13.51 -9.70 -12.28
CA LEU A 80 -12.41 -8.75 -12.18
C LEU A 80 -12.89 -7.31 -12.36
N ASP A 81 -13.71 -7.05 -13.39
CA ASP A 81 -14.21 -5.71 -13.71
C ASP A 81 -15.05 -5.12 -12.58
N GLU A 82 -15.95 -5.92 -11.98
CA GLU A 82 -16.73 -5.46 -10.82
C GLU A 82 -15.84 -5.11 -9.64
N ARG A 83 -14.78 -5.89 -9.38
CA ARG A 83 -13.84 -5.61 -8.28
C ARG A 83 -12.98 -4.39 -8.55
N LEU A 84 -12.56 -4.17 -9.79
CA LEU A 84 -11.87 -2.93 -10.19
C LEU A 84 -12.80 -1.73 -10.02
N GLU A 85 -14.05 -1.82 -10.50
CA GLU A 85 -15.06 -0.76 -10.34
C GLU A 85 -15.33 -0.46 -8.86
N MET A 86 -15.46 -1.50 -8.03
CA MET A 86 -15.60 -1.38 -6.56
C MET A 86 -14.46 -0.58 -5.95
N ILE A 87 -13.22 -0.90 -6.30
CA ILE A 87 -12.04 -0.22 -5.76
C ILE A 87 -12.01 1.22 -6.25
N GLN A 88 -12.07 1.44 -7.56
CA GLN A 88 -11.98 2.76 -8.20
C GLN A 88 -12.97 3.75 -7.58
N LYS A 89 -14.26 3.37 -7.51
CA LYS A 89 -15.30 4.21 -6.91
C LYS A 89 -15.14 4.43 -5.41
N SER A 90 -14.54 3.47 -4.70
CA SER A 90 -14.35 3.58 -3.25
C SER A 90 -13.17 4.48 -2.87
N VAL A 91 -12.29 4.81 -3.81
CA VAL A 91 -11.04 5.57 -3.55
C VAL A 91 -10.95 6.85 -4.38
N GLU A 92 -12.02 7.31 -5.02
CA GLU A 92 -12.03 8.54 -5.84
C GLU A 92 -11.55 9.79 -5.07
N HIS A 93 -11.73 9.81 -3.74
CA HIS A 93 -11.23 10.88 -2.88
C HIS A 93 -9.73 10.83 -2.60
N LEU A 94 -9.02 9.79 -3.07
CA LEU A 94 -7.59 9.58 -2.86
C LEU A 94 -6.85 9.72 -4.21
N PRO A 95 -6.33 10.91 -4.55
CA PRO A 95 -5.83 11.20 -5.91
C PRO A 95 -4.56 10.44 -6.30
N ASN A 96 -3.86 9.85 -5.33
CA ASN A 96 -2.65 9.05 -5.53
C ASN A 96 -2.89 7.55 -5.40
N VAL A 97 -4.14 7.10 -5.43
CA VAL A 97 -4.50 5.68 -5.34
C VAL A 97 -5.09 5.22 -6.67
N VAL A 98 -4.55 4.13 -7.20
CA VAL A 98 -5.03 3.52 -8.45
C VAL A 98 -5.38 2.07 -8.23
N ALA A 99 -6.39 1.57 -8.95
CA ALA A 99 -6.74 0.16 -9.00
C ALA A 99 -6.09 -0.47 -10.23
N ASP A 100 -5.43 -1.62 -10.05
CA ASP A 100 -4.85 -2.40 -11.14
C ASP A 100 -4.97 -3.90 -10.84
N HIS A 101 -4.54 -4.75 -11.74
CA HIS A 101 -4.56 -6.19 -11.59
C HIS A 101 -3.32 -6.83 -12.20
N TYR A 102 -3.10 -8.08 -11.81
CA TYR A 102 -2.07 -8.92 -12.40
C TYR A 102 -2.53 -10.37 -12.42
N GLU A 103 -2.13 -11.08 -13.48
CA GLU A 103 -2.52 -12.45 -13.73
C GLU A 103 -1.29 -13.25 -14.14
N ASN A 104 -1.23 -14.52 -13.73
CA ASN A 104 -0.15 -15.44 -14.10
C ASN A 104 1.27 -14.93 -13.75
N GLU A 105 1.38 -14.08 -12.72
CA GLU A 105 2.62 -13.42 -12.29
C GLU A 105 2.67 -13.47 -10.75
N PHE A 106 3.87 -13.62 -10.16
CA PHE A 106 4.00 -13.48 -8.71
C PHE A 106 3.87 -12.02 -8.30
N LEU A 107 3.37 -11.80 -7.09
CA LEU A 107 3.24 -10.46 -6.52
C LEU A 107 4.55 -9.67 -6.52
N VAL A 108 5.67 -10.34 -6.24
CA VAL A 108 6.99 -9.71 -6.19
C VAL A 108 7.40 -9.21 -7.57
N ASP A 109 7.24 -10.03 -8.61
CA ASP A 109 7.55 -9.66 -9.99
C ASP A 109 6.68 -8.48 -10.45
N TYR A 110 5.38 -8.53 -10.15
CA TYR A 110 4.46 -7.43 -10.42
C TYR A 110 4.90 -6.13 -9.74
N ALA A 111 5.27 -6.21 -8.45
CA ALA A 111 5.70 -5.05 -7.68
C ALA A 111 6.99 -4.43 -8.26
N LEU A 112 7.98 -5.26 -8.60
CA LEU A 112 9.21 -4.81 -9.24
C LEU A 112 8.94 -4.15 -10.61
N ARG A 113 8.07 -4.73 -11.43
CA ARG A 113 7.66 -4.16 -12.73
C ARG A 113 6.98 -2.79 -12.59
N LYS A 114 6.31 -2.54 -11.47
CA LYS A 114 5.72 -1.23 -11.13
C LYS A 114 6.71 -0.27 -10.46
N ASN A 115 7.97 -0.66 -10.30
CA ASN A 115 8.99 0.06 -9.52
C ASN A 115 8.54 0.30 -8.07
N ALA A 116 7.75 -0.62 -7.52
CA ALA A 116 7.29 -0.51 -6.16
C ALA A 116 8.44 -0.75 -5.19
N CYS A 117 8.54 0.09 -4.17
CA CYS A 117 9.56 -0.02 -3.12
C CYS A 117 9.02 -0.65 -1.83
N ALA A 118 7.73 -0.95 -1.75
CA ALA A 118 7.15 -1.75 -0.67
C ALA A 118 5.84 -2.42 -1.07
N ILE A 119 5.53 -3.52 -0.37
CA ILE A 119 4.21 -4.15 -0.37
C ILE A 119 3.47 -3.67 0.88
N LEU A 120 2.30 -3.07 0.72
CA LEU A 120 1.40 -2.71 1.81
C LEU A 120 0.43 -3.86 2.11
N ARG A 121 0.21 -4.19 3.37
CA ARG A 121 -0.77 -5.19 3.81
C ARG A 121 -1.57 -4.68 5.00
N GLY A 122 -2.88 -4.94 4.98
CA GLY A 122 -3.70 -4.82 6.18
C GLY A 122 -3.50 -6.04 7.06
N ARG A 123 -3.19 -5.84 8.34
CA ARG A 123 -3.20 -6.91 9.34
C ARG A 123 -4.30 -6.62 10.34
N ARG A 124 -5.10 -7.63 10.65
CA ARG A 124 -6.05 -7.52 11.76
C ARG A 124 -5.26 -7.65 13.04
N ARG A 125 -5.44 -6.74 14.00
CA ARG A 125 -5.04 -7.00 15.38
C ARG A 125 -5.99 -8.05 15.96
N SER A 126 -5.83 -9.26 15.48
CA SER A 126 -6.55 -10.46 15.87
C SER A 126 -5.67 -11.18 16.87
N GLU A 127 -6.23 -11.53 18.02
CA GLU A 127 -5.56 -12.41 18.99
C GLU A 127 -5.41 -13.85 18.44
N ASN A 128 -5.94 -14.14 17.25
CA ASN A 128 -5.86 -15.45 16.61
C ASN A 128 -4.42 -15.74 16.13
N PRO A 129 -3.72 -16.71 16.74
CA PRO A 129 -2.33 -17.02 16.38
C PRO A 129 -2.15 -17.50 14.93
N LYS A 130 -3.21 -18.02 14.30
CA LYS A 130 -3.16 -18.52 12.91
C LYS A 130 -3.00 -17.38 11.90
N ASP A 131 -3.68 -16.26 12.12
CA ASP A 131 -3.62 -15.11 11.21
C ASP A 131 -2.22 -14.47 11.24
N ILE A 132 -1.66 -14.31 12.43
CA ILE A 132 -0.30 -13.79 12.63
C ILE A 132 0.73 -14.70 11.95
N LYS A 133 0.61 -16.02 12.10
CA LYS A 133 1.51 -16.99 11.47
C LYS A 133 1.40 -16.97 9.95
N TYR A 134 0.19 -16.84 9.41
CA TYR A 134 -0.03 -16.78 7.97
C TYR A 134 0.65 -15.54 7.35
N GLU A 135 0.40 -14.35 7.91
CA GLU A 135 1.04 -13.11 7.44
C GLU A 135 2.56 -13.16 7.61
N GLY A 136 3.05 -13.66 8.74
CA GLY A 136 4.49 -13.86 8.97
C GLY A 136 5.14 -14.80 7.96
N THR A 137 4.44 -15.88 7.56
CA THR A 137 4.91 -16.81 6.54
C THR A 137 4.97 -16.13 5.17
N LEU A 138 3.93 -15.38 4.80
CA LEU A 138 3.87 -14.71 3.51
C LEU A 138 4.94 -13.62 3.35
N ALA A 139 5.14 -12.79 4.40
CA ALA A 139 6.24 -11.83 4.41
C ALA A 139 7.61 -12.52 4.37
N GLY A 140 7.76 -13.64 5.07
CA GLY A 140 8.98 -14.46 5.00
C GLY A 140 9.27 -14.95 3.59
N MET A 141 8.26 -15.46 2.88
CA MET A 141 8.40 -15.93 1.49
C MET A 141 8.74 -14.79 0.54
N ASN A 142 8.06 -13.65 0.64
CA ASN A 142 8.38 -12.49 -0.20
C ASN A 142 9.82 -12.00 0.06
N ARG A 143 10.25 -11.92 1.32
CA ARG A 143 11.62 -11.53 1.68
C ARG A 143 12.67 -12.54 1.22
N LEU A 144 12.34 -13.83 1.16
CA LEU A 144 13.23 -14.85 0.60
C LEU A 144 13.39 -14.70 -0.92
N MET A 145 12.34 -14.26 -1.62
CA MET A 145 12.38 -14.03 -3.07
C MET A 145 13.05 -12.71 -3.43
N GLU A 146 12.70 -11.63 -2.72
CA GLU A 146 13.24 -10.29 -2.93
C GLU A 146 13.45 -9.57 -1.58
N PRO A 147 14.67 -9.64 -1.01
CA PRO A 147 14.99 -9.05 0.29
C PRO A 147 14.81 -7.52 0.36
N GLU A 148 14.97 -6.83 -0.78
CA GLU A 148 14.91 -5.38 -0.89
C GLU A 148 13.48 -4.84 -1.05
N LEU A 149 12.47 -5.72 -1.14
CA LEU A 149 11.05 -5.34 -1.22
C LEU A 149 10.34 -5.58 0.12
N PRO A 150 10.40 -4.62 1.07
CA PRO A 150 9.80 -4.80 2.39
C PRO A 150 8.27 -4.88 2.32
N THR A 151 7.69 -5.59 3.28
CA THR A 151 6.25 -5.57 3.52
C THR A 151 5.93 -4.66 4.71
N ILE A 152 5.10 -3.64 4.48
CA ILE A 152 4.60 -2.72 5.49
C ILE A 152 3.21 -3.19 5.92
N TYR A 153 3.01 -3.34 7.23
CA TYR A 153 1.73 -3.75 7.80
C TYR A 153 1.00 -2.56 8.44
N VAL A 154 -0.27 -2.40 8.06
CA VAL A 154 -1.22 -1.47 8.68
C VAL A 154 -2.17 -2.28 9.55
N ASP A 155 -2.14 -2.06 10.86
CA ASP A 155 -3.08 -2.70 11.76
C ASP A 155 -4.47 -2.04 11.62
N THR A 156 -5.50 -2.84 11.34
CA THR A 156 -6.90 -2.44 11.51
C THR A 156 -7.32 -2.71 12.96
N GLU A 157 -7.92 -1.73 13.63
CA GLU A 157 -8.38 -1.82 15.03
C GLU A 157 -9.91 -1.75 15.15
N GLY A 158 -10.42 -2.04 16.36
CA GLY A 158 -11.83 -1.88 16.69
C GLY A 158 -12.77 -2.72 15.81
N ASP A 159 -13.79 -2.08 15.24
CA ASP A 159 -14.78 -2.78 14.40
C ASP A 159 -14.26 -3.11 13.00
N LEU A 160 -13.24 -2.40 12.51
CA LEU A 160 -12.65 -2.67 11.20
C LEU A 160 -11.90 -4.01 11.18
N SER A 161 -11.29 -4.39 12.30
CA SER A 161 -10.59 -5.68 12.42
C SER A 161 -11.53 -6.89 12.34
N LYS A 162 -12.83 -6.69 12.55
CA LYS A 162 -13.86 -7.74 12.52
C LYS A 162 -14.45 -7.98 11.13
N ILE A 163 -14.15 -7.10 10.16
CA ILE A 163 -14.76 -7.16 8.83
C ILE A 163 -13.97 -8.13 7.95
N GLU A 164 -14.62 -9.22 7.53
CA GLU A 164 -14.08 -10.15 6.53
C GLU A 164 -14.90 -10.14 5.24
N ALA A 165 -14.21 -10.16 4.09
CA ALA A 165 -14.87 -10.27 2.79
C ALA A 165 -15.65 -11.59 2.63
N SER A 166 -15.14 -12.71 3.16
CA SER A 166 -15.87 -14.00 3.27
C SER A 166 -17.21 -13.86 3.98
N TRP A 167 -17.23 -13.14 5.09
CA TRP A 167 -18.43 -12.92 5.87
C TRP A 167 -19.41 -12.01 5.12
N VAL A 168 -18.93 -10.91 4.51
CA VAL A 168 -19.75 -10.04 3.64
C VAL A 168 -20.38 -10.83 2.49
N ARG A 169 -19.65 -11.76 1.86
CA ARG A 169 -20.21 -12.62 0.81
C ARG A 169 -21.37 -13.49 1.28
N SER A 170 -21.39 -13.94 2.54
CA SER A 170 -22.52 -14.75 3.05
C SER A 170 -23.82 -13.96 3.25
N PHE A 171 -23.77 -12.63 3.23
CA PHE A 171 -24.97 -11.81 3.42
C PHE A 171 -25.93 -11.86 2.25
N VAL A 172 -25.44 -12.02 1.01
CA VAL A 172 -26.26 -11.92 -0.21
C VAL A 172 -27.36 -12.98 -0.30
N THR A 173 -27.31 -14.03 0.53
CA THR A 173 -28.35 -15.08 0.62
C THR A 173 -29.33 -14.88 1.79
N THR A 174 -29.24 -13.76 2.53
CA THR A 174 -30.02 -13.49 3.74
C THR A 174 -31.01 -12.35 3.50
N ARG A 175 -32.15 -12.33 4.20
CA ARG A 175 -33.16 -11.25 4.06
C ARG A 175 -32.66 -9.90 4.58
N ASN A 176 -33.07 -8.82 3.92
CA ASN A 176 -32.72 -7.42 4.22
C ASN A 176 -31.20 -7.23 4.41
N TRP A 177 -30.41 -7.90 3.58
CA TRP A 177 -28.95 -7.91 3.72
C TRP A 177 -28.34 -6.56 3.38
N SER A 178 -28.95 -5.83 2.44
CA SER A 178 -28.41 -4.56 1.94
C SER A 178 -28.28 -3.51 3.06
N GLN A 179 -29.24 -3.50 3.99
CA GLN A 179 -29.25 -2.62 5.16
C GLN A 179 -28.21 -3.03 6.21
N ARG A 180 -27.89 -4.33 6.29
CA ARG A 180 -26.98 -4.87 7.29
C ARG A 180 -25.51 -4.69 6.93
N ILE A 181 -25.17 -4.60 5.63
CA ILE A 181 -23.78 -4.48 5.20
C ILE A 181 -23.24 -3.04 5.12
N VAL A 182 -24.09 -2.04 5.36
CA VAL A 182 -23.72 -0.61 5.24
C VAL A 182 -22.49 -0.25 6.08
N ALA A 183 -22.37 -0.84 7.27
CA ALA A 183 -21.24 -0.63 8.17
C ALA A 183 -19.98 -1.46 7.81
N HIS A 184 -20.02 -2.27 6.75
CA HIS A 184 -18.96 -3.24 6.43
C HIS A 184 -18.27 -2.97 5.09
N VAL A 185 -18.98 -2.33 4.15
CA VAL A 185 -18.44 -2.00 2.82
C VAL A 185 -18.60 -0.51 2.49
N PRO A 186 -17.76 0.05 1.60
CA PRO A 186 -18.01 1.37 1.05
C PRO A 186 -19.35 1.45 0.30
N PRO A 187 -19.98 2.64 0.19
CA PRO A 187 -21.25 2.79 -0.53
C PRO A 187 -21.22 2.24 -1.96
N ALA A 188 -20.14 2.52 -2.71
CA ALA A 188 -19.96 2.03 -4.07
C ALA A 188 -20.03 0.50 -4.16
N VAL A 189 -19.43 -0.21 -3.20
CA VAL A 189 -19.48 -1.68 -3.15
C VAL A 189 -20.91 -2.17 -2.92
N ARG A 190 -21.61 -1.57 -1.95
CA ARG A 190 -23.02 -1.91 -1.69
C ARG A 190 -23.88 -1.71 -2.94
N ASP A 191 -23.71 -0.59 -3.64
CA ASP A 191 -24.49 -0.28 -4.83
C ASP A 191 -24.20 -1.28 -5.97
N ILE A 192 -22.94 -1.70 -6.13
CA ILE A 192 -22.56 -2.76 -7.08
C ILE A 192 -23.19 -4.10 -6.68
N MET A 193 -23.19 -4.46 -5.39
CA MET A 193 -23.84 -5.67 -4.90
C MET A 193 -25.35 -5.67 -5.15
N LEU A 194 -26.02 -4.53 -4.95
CA LEU A 194 -27.46 -4.35 -5.19
C LEU A 194 -27.85 -4.45 -6.68
N ARG A 195 -26.94 -4.11 -7.60
CA ARG A 195 -27.17 -4.33 -9.05
C ARG A 195 -27.20 -5.82 -9.41
N ARG A 196 -26.55 -6.67 -8.61
CA ARG A 196 -26.36 -8.10 -8.92
C ARG A 196 -27.26 -9.03 -8.12
N PHE A 197 -27.51 -8.71 -6.86
CA PHE A 197 -28.28 -9.56 -5.96
C PHE A 197 -29.56 -8.84 -5.55
N SER A 198 -30.68 -9.57 -5.62
CA SER A 198 -31.93 -9.07 -5.06
C SER A 198 -31.84 -9.02 -3.53
N ASP A 199 -32.41 -7.98 -2.95
CA ASP A 199 -32.65 -7.91 -1.51
C ASP A 199 -34.09 -8.37 -1.24
N HIS A 200 -34.23 -9.44 -0.46
CA HIS A 200 -35.51 -10.11 -0.17
C HIS A 200 -35.97 -9.92 1.27
#